data_AF-A0A136KQQ7-F1
#
_entry.id   AF-A0A136KQQ7-F1
#
_cell.length_a   1.000
_cell.length_b   1.000
_cell.length_c   1.000
_cell.angle_alpha   90.00
_cell.angle_beta   90.00
_cell.angle_gamma   90.00
#
_symmetry.space_group_name_H-M   'P 1'
#
loop_
_entity.id
_entity.type
_entity.pdbx_description
1 polymer ?
#
loop_
_entity_poly.entity_id
_entity_poly.type
_entity_poly.pdbx_seq_one_letter_code
_entity_poly.pdbx_strand_id
1 'polypeptide(L)'
;MKIKKPHFNKFKIIFSLLFILWLIAEIFIKFEPLNNYPNDDSASFLYIGRSILQGKIPYVDTWDHKGPLLYYIDALGLFIFGLWGVWFVQFVLTFLGFGVAYLNAKSLFGNFPSLIGILSGFYLLDLFAAGNITEEYSAIFALFSFGLYVAYQQDPTQKKIC
;
A
#
# COMPACT_ATOMS: atom_id res chain seq x y z
N MET A 1 -28.94 24.77 -22.29
CA MET A 1 -28.10 24.35 -21.14
C MET A 1 -26.80 23.76 -21.69
N LYS A 2 -25.68 24.51 -21.68
CA LYS A 2 -24.38 24.02 -22.19
C LYS A 2 -23.70 23.18 -21.10
N ILE A 3 -23.60 21.87 -21.32
CA ILE A 3 -22.80 20.99 -20.47
C ILE A 3 -21.32 21.39 -20.66
N LYS A 4 -20.71 22.01 -19.64
CA LYS A 4 -19.26 22.26 -19.64
C LYS A 4 -18.54 20.91 -19.66
N LYS A 5 -17.88 20.57 -20.77
CA LYS A 5 -16.97 19.43 -20.83
C LYS A 5 -15.87 19.63 -19.76
N PRO A 6 -15.51 18.61 -18.98
CA PRO A 6 -14.44 18.73 -18.00
C PRO A 6 -13.17 19.16 -18.72
N HIS A 7 -12.66 20.35 -18.39
CA HIS A 7 -11.42 20.84 -18.96
C HIS A 7 -10.27 20.08 -18.31
N PHE A 8 -9.91 18.93 -18.90
CA PHE A 8 -8.76 18.16 -18.48
C PHE A 8 -7.51 19.01 -18.64
N ASN A 9 -6.94 19.43 -17.51
CA ASN A 9 -5.71 20.20 -17.52
C ASN A 9 -4.57 19.20 -17.76
N LYS A 10 -4.06 19.13 -18.99
CA LYS A 10 -3.02 18.17 -19.43
C LYS A 10 -1.83 18.14 -18.47
N PHE A 11 -1.51 19.29 -17.88
CA PHE A 11 -0.49 19.45 -16.85
C PHE A 11 -0.75 18.57 -15.61
N LYS A 12 -2.00 18.50 -15.12
CA LYS A 12 -2.37 17.67 -13.96
C LYS A 12 -2.25 16.18 -14.26
N ILE A 13 -2.55 15.75 -15.49
CA ILE A 13 -2.44 14.35 -15.91
C ILE A 13 -0.98 13.95 -15.99
N ILE A 14 -0.16 14.71 -16.72
CA ILE A 14 1.27 14.45 -16.88
C ILE A 14 1.94 14.37 -15.50
N PHE A 15 1.62 15.31 -14.61
CA PHE A 15 2.17 15.34 -13.28
C PHE A 15 1.75 14.13 -12.41
N SER A 16 0.49 13.71 -12.49
CA SER A 16 0.02 12.50 -11.79
C SER A 16 0.70 11.24 -12.33
N LEU A 17 0.95 11.17 -13.63
CA LEU A 17 1.67 10.05 -14.26
C LEU A 17 3.14 10.02 -13.85
N LEU A 18 3.82 11.17 -13.82
CA LEU A 18 5.20 11.27 -13.34
C LEU A 18 5.33 10.87 -11.86
N PHE A 19 4.35 11.26 -11.04
CA PHE A 19 4.27 10.86 -9.64
C PHE A 19 4.11 9.34 -9.46
N ILE A 20 3.20 8.73 -10.23
CA ILE A 20 3.04 7.27 -10.28
C ILE A 20 4.34 6.60 -10.71
N LEU A 21 4.99 7.13 -11.74
CA LEU A 21 6.23 6.57 -12.28
C LEU A 21 7.41 6.67 -11.30
N TRP A 22 7.48 7.75 -10.52
CA TRP A 22 8.49 7.93 -9.47
C TRP A 22 8.26 6.97 -8.29
N LEU A 23 7.02 6.83 -7.80
CA LEU A 23 6.69 5.83 -6.78
C LEU A 23 7.01 4.40 -7.25
N ILE A 24 6.71 4.09 -8.51
CA ILE A 24 7.09 2.83 -9.14
C ILE A 24 8.61 2.66 -9.08
N ALA A 25 9.38 3.64 -9.53
CA ALA A 25 10.84 3.54 -9.58
C ALA A 25 11.48 3.31 -8.21
N GLU A 26 11.04 3.99 -7.15
CA GLU A 26 11.64 3.83 -5.82
C GLU A 26 11.33 2.45 -5.20
N ILE A 27 10.10 1.95 -5.35
CA ILE A 27 9.72 0.61 -4.85
C ILE A 27 10.44 -0.50 -5.65
N PHE A 28 10.63 -0.31 -6.96
CA PHE A 28 11.35 -1.25 -7.81
C PHE A 28 12.82 -1.40 -7.44
N ILE A 29 13.49 -0.34 -7.00
CA ILE A 29 14.94 -0.37 -6.74
C ILE A 29 15.24 -0.85 -5.32
N LYS A 30 14.47 -0.43 -4.32
CA LYS A 30 14.90 -0.57 -2.93
C LYS A 30 14.57 -1.90 -2.28
N PHE A 31 13.53 -2.60 -2.75
CA PHE A 31 13.06 -3.84 -2.12
C PHE A 31 13.08 -5.04 -3.07
N GLU A 32 13.78 -4.93 -4.20
CA GLU A 32 13.84 -6.06 -5.12
C GLU A 32 14.59 -7.26 -4.49
N PRO A 33 14.08 -8.50 -4.72
CA PRO A 33 14.70 -9.71 -4.17
C PRO A 33 16.14 -9.99 -4.64
N LEU A 34 16.61 -9.34 -5.71
CA LEU A 34 17.97 -9.58 -6.25
C LEU A 34 19.07 -8.90 -5.44
N ASN A 35 18.80 -7.70 -4.93
CA ASN A 35 19.79 -6.88 -4.24
C ASN A 35 19.55 -6.78 -2.74
N ASN A 36 18.41 -7.30 -2.24
CA ASN A 36 18.05 -7.25 -0.83
C ASN A 36 17.70 -8.64 -0.31
N TYR A 37 18.42 -9.05 0.72
CA TYR A 37 18.06 -10.22 1.51
C TYR A 37 16.95 -9.83 2.50
N PRO A 38 15.98 -10.73 2.74
CA PRO A 38 14.99 -10.52 3.79
C PRO A 38 15.68 -10.24 5.12
N ASN A 39 15.25 -9.20 5.84
CA ASN A 39 15.63 -8.99 7.23
C ASN A 39 15.06 -10.11 8.14
N ASP A 40 15.45 -10.13 9.41
CA ASP A 40 15.06 -11.20 10.36
C ASP A 40 13.53 -11.38 10.46
N ASP A 41 12.77 -10.28 10.48
CA ASP A 41 11.30 -10.29 10.53
C ASP A 41 10.71 -10.84 9.22
N SER A 42 11.11 -10.28 8.09
CA SER A 42 10.67 -10.69 6.75
C SER A 42 11.02 -12.15 6.45
N ALA A 43 12.21 -12.61 6.86
CA ALA A 43 12.60 -14.02 6.75
C ALA A 43 11.66 -14.94 7.53
N SER A 44 11.26 -14.53 8.74
CA SER A 44 10.30 -15.26 9.57
C SER A 44 8.92 -15.32 8.92
N PHE A 45 8.45 -14.22 8.35
CA PHE A 45 7.17 -14.15 7.64
C PHE A 45 7.16 -15.02 6.38
N LEU A 46 8.23 -14.96 5.59
CA LEU A 46 8.42 -15.79 4.40
C LEU A 46 8.49 -17.28 4.75
N TYR A 47 9.11 -17.64 5.87
CA TYR A 47 9.16 -19.02 6.35
C TYR A 47 7.76 -19.55 6.71
N ILE A 48 6.96 -18.74 7.42
CA ILE A 48 5.58 -19.11 7.76
C ILE A 48 4.72 -19.15 6.49
N GLY A 49 4.85 -18.18 5.60
CA GLY A 49 4.19 -18.15 4.29
C GLY A 49 4.49 -19.40 3.46
N ARG A 50 5.76 -19.82 3.40
CA ARG A 50 6.18 -21.06 2.74
C ARG A 50 5.61 -22.30 3.42
N SER A 51 5.53 -22.30 4.75
CA SER A 51 4.93 -23.37 5.53
C SER A 51 3.44 -23.54 5.22
N ILE A 52 2.70 -22.44 5.06
CA ILE A 52 1.30 -22.46 4.60
C ILE A 52 1.17 -23.17 3.25
N LEU A 53 2.06 -22.90 2.29
CA LEU A 53 2.07 -23.57 0.99
C LEU A 53 2.38 -25.08 1.07
N GLN A 54 2.93 -25.55 2.19
CA GLN A 54 3.17 -26.97 2.48
C GLN A 54 1.99 -27.62 3.24
N GLY A 55 0.87 -26.91 3.42
CA GLY A 55 -0.31 -27.40 4.14
C GLY A 55 -0.23 -27.25 5.66
N LYS A 56 0.72 -26.48 6.18
CA LYS A 56 0.84 -26.19 7.62
C LYS A 56 -0.07 -25.04 8.04
N ILE A 57 -0.51 -25.06 9.28
CA ILE A 57 -1.41 -24.07 9.86
C ILE A 57 -0.61 -23.11 10.76
N PRO A 58 -0.64 -21.78 10.50
CA PRO A 58 -0.02 -20.80 11.39
C PRO A 58 -0.54 -20.91 12.83
N TYR A 59 0.36 -20.71 13.80
CA TYR A 59 0.18 -20.88 15.24
C TYR A 59 -0.08 -22.30 15.76
N VAL A 60 -0.23 -23.28 14.88
CA VAL A 60 -0.28 -24.71 15.24
C VAL A 60 1.04 -25.37 14.91
N ASP A 61 1.48 -25.25 13.66
CA ASP A 61 2.68 -25.92 13.15
C ASP A 61 3.90 -24.97 13.10
N THR A 62 3.65 -23.67 13.13
CA THR A 62 4.66 -22.59 13.12
C THR A 62 4.22 -21.47 14.04
N TRP A 63 5.14 -20.86 14.79
CA TRP A 63 4.79 -19.82 15.76
C TRP A 63 5.50 -18.50 15.47
N ASP A 64 4.79 -17.39 15.68
CA ASP A 64 5.32 -16.04 15.76
C ASP A 64 4.38 -15.17 16.63
N HIS A 65 4.77 -13.93 16.93
CA HIS A 65 4.07 -12.99 17.79
C HIS A 65 3.30 -11.88 17.04
N LYS A 66 3.43 -11.78 15.70
CA LYS A 66 2.65 -10.86 14.86
C LYS A 66 1.27 -11.47 14.53
N GLY A 67 0.47 -10.79 13.71
CA GLY A 67 -0.85 -11.26 13.27
C GLY A 67 -0.81 -12.14 12.01
N PRO A 68 -1.77 -13.08 11.82
CA PRO A 68 -1.72 -14.10 10.76
C PRO A 68 -1.75 -13.56 9.33
N LEU A 69 -2.44 -12.43 9.12
CA LEU A 69 -2.78 -11.94 7.79
C LEU A 69 -1.53 -11.76 6.92
N LEU A 70 -0.44 -11.28 7.51
CA LEU A 70 0.83 -11.07 6.83
C LEU A 70 1.37 -12.37 6.23
N TYR A 71 1.29 -13.49 6.95
CA TYR A 71 1.81 -14.77 6.44
C TYR A 71 1.01 -15.29 5.25
N TYR A 72 -0.30 -14.98 5.19
CA TYR A 72 -1.12 -15.32 4.03
C TYR A 72 -0.84 -14.42 2.83
N ILE A 73 -0.49 -13.15 3.07
CA ILE A 73 0.00 -12.24 2.01
C ILE A 73 1.31 -12.79 1.44
N ASP A 74 2.25 -13.22 2.30
CA ASP A 74 3.50 -13.83 1.88
C ASP A 74 3.29 -15.16 1.17
N ALA A 75 2.40 -16.02 1.67
CA ALA A 75 2.04 -17.27 1.01
C ALA A 75 1.48 -17.01 -0.39
N LEU A 76 0.61 -16.01 -0.55
CA LEU A 76 0.07 -15.61 -1.86
C LEU A 76 1.18 -15.14 -2.80
N GLY A 77 2.06 -14.26 -2.32
CA GLY A 77 3.20 -13.79 -3.11
C GLY A 77 4.13 -14.93 -3.55
N LEU A 78 4.51 -15.79 -2.60
CA LEU A 78 5.35 -16.96 -2.85
C LEU A 78 4.71 -17.92 -3.87
N PHE A 79 3.39 -18.12 -3.80
CA PHE A 79 2.64 -18.94 -4.74
C PHE A 79 2.63 -18.37 -6.16
N ILE A 80 2.49 -17.04 -6.30
CA ILE A 80 2.43 -16.39 -7.61
C ILE A 80 3.79 -16.46 -8.31
N PHE A 81 4.85 -15.98 -7.65
CA PHE A 81 6.17 -15.88 -8.29
C PHE A 81 7.33 -15.84 -7.29
N GLY A 82 7.25 -16.61 -6.21
CA GLY A 82 8.28 -16.63 -5.17
C GLY A 82 8.47 -15.25 -4.53
N LEU A 83 9.72 -14.87 -4.26
CA LEU A 83 10.03 -13.57 -3.65
C LEU A 83 9.58 -12.39 -4.52
N TRP A 84 9.61 -12.54 -5.85
CA TRP A 84 9.11 -11.50 -6.76
C TRP A 84 7.59 -11.35 -6.68
N GLY A 85 6.86 -12.41 -6.37
CA GLY A 85 5.43 -12.33 -6.14
C GLY A 85 5.11 -11.63 -4.82
N VAL A 86 5.90 -11.86 -3.76
CA VAL A 86 5.77 -11.12 -2.48
C VAL A 86 6.02 -9.64 -2.71
N TRP A 87 7.13 -9.30 -3.36
CA TRP A 87 7.45 -7.93 -3.76
C TRP A 87 6.31 -7.30 -4.59
N PHE A 88 5.75 -8.04 -5.56
CA PHE A 88 4.67 -7.53 -6.40
C PHE A 88 3.38 -7.27 -5.61
N VAL A 89 3.01 -8.17 -4.69
CA VAL A 89 1.84 -7.98 -3.83
C VAL A 89 2.03 -6.76 -2.92
N GLN A 90 3.20 -6.62 -2.30
CA GLN A 90 3.55 -5.44 -1.50
C GLN A 90 3.47 -4.16 -2.34
N PHE A 91 4.05 -4.16 -3.55
CA PHE A 91 3.97 -3.03 -4.48
C PHE A 91 2.51 -2.62 -4.78
N VAL A 92 1.65 -3.59 -5.10
CA VAL A 92 0.23 -3.33 -5.38
C VAL A 92 -0.48 -2.76 -4.15
N LEU A 93 -0.26 -3.34 -2.97
CA LEU A 93 -0.88 -2.86 -1.73
C LEU A 93 -0.43 -1.43 -1.39
N THR A 94 0.87 -1.14 -1.46
CA THR A 94 1.43 0.19 -1.23
C THR A 94 0.87 1.20 -2.22
N PHE A 95 0.84 0.86 -3.51
CA PHE A 95 0.30 1.72 -4.56
C PHE A 95 -1.17 2.06 -4.31
N LEU A 96 -1.99 1.06 -3.98
CA LEU A 96 -3.41 1.28 -3.70
C LEU A 96 -3.63 2.09 -2.41
N GLY A 97 -2.87 1.80 -1.34
CA GLY A 97 -2.96 2.53 -0.08
C GLY A 97 -2.66 4.02 -0.24
N PHE A 98 -1.55 4.37 -0.89
CA PHE A 98 -1.21 5.76 -1.17
C PHE A 98 -2.12 6.40 -2.22
N GLY A 99 -2.65 5.63 -3.18
CA GLY A 99 -3.67 6.09 -4.11
C GLY A 99 -4.96 6.54 -3.39
N VAL A 100 -5.45 5.72 -2.45
CA VAL A 100 -6.59 6.08 -1.59
C VAL A 100 -6.27 7.31 -0.75
N ALA A 101 -5.10 7.35 -0.12
CA ALA A 101 -4.68 8.50 0.68
C ALA A 101 -4.64 9.80 -0.15
N TYR A 102 -4.10 9.75 -1.37
CA TYR A 102 -4.04 10.90 -2.28
C TYR A 102 -5.44 11.40 -2.67
N LEU A 103 -6.36 10.49 -3.04
CA LEU A 103 -7.72 10.87 -3.42
C LEU A 103 -8.46 11.55 -2.26
N ASN A 104 -8.31 11.02 -1.05
CA ASN A 104 -8.90 11.60 0.15
C ASN A 104 -8.30 12.96 0.49
N ALA A 105 -6.97 13.07 0.56
CA ALA A 105 -6.29 14.33 0.79
C ALA A 105 -6.69 15.38 -0.25
N LYS A 106 -6.76 14.99 -1.53
CA LYS A 106 -7.16 15.88 -2.63
C LYS A 106 -8.57 16.43 -2.46
N SER A 107 -9.50 15.61 -1.95
CA SER A 107 -10.87 16.03 -1.68
C SER A 107 -10.97 17.07 -0.54
N LEU A 108 -10.04 17.03 0.42
CA LEU A 108 -10.04 17.88 1.60
C LEU A 108 -9.19 19.16 1.43
N PHE A 109 -8.02 19.04 0.79
CA PHE A 109 -6.98 20.08 0.77
C PHE A 109 -6.59 20.54 -0.64
N GLY A 110 -7.15 19.92 -1.69
CA GLY A 110 -6.79 20.22 -3.08
C GLY A 110 -5.48 19.55 -3.54
N ASN A 111 -5.12 19.73 -4.81
CA ASN A 111 -4.09 18.88 -5.44
C ASN A 111 -2.68 19.06 -4.87
N PHE A 112 -2.23 20.31 -4.67
CA PHE A 112 -0.83 20.61 -4.33
C PHE A 112 -0.47 20.20 -2.90
N PRO A 113 -1.24 20.57 -1.85
CA PRO A 113 -0.96 20.11 -0.49
C PRO A 113 -1.02 18.59 -0.36
N SER A 114 -1.95 17.95 -1.07
CA SER A 114 -2.11 16.49 -1.05
C SER A 114 -0.92 15.77 -1.64
N LEU A 115 -0.36 16.29 -2.73
CA LEU A 115 0.84 15.71 -3.28
C LEU A 115 2.01 15.80 -2.28
N ILE A 116 2.25 16.98 -1.71
CA ILE A 116 3.33 17.15 -0.73
C ILE A 116 3.14 16.19 0.45
N GLY A 117 1.94 16.11 1.00
CA GLY A 117 1.64 15.19 2.11
C GLY A 117 1.92 13.73 1.76
N ILE A 118 1.56 13.30 0.54
CA ILE A 118 1.82 11.93 0.09
C ILE A 118 3.31 11.68 -0.15
N LEU A 119 4.04 12.63 -0.77
CA LEU A 119 5.48 12.52 -0.95
C LEU A 119 6.20 12.42 0.40
N SER A 120 5.83 13.25 1.36
CA SER A 120 6.38 13.20 2.72
C SER A 120 6.04 11.90 3.42
N GLY A 121 4.78 11.44 3.33
CA GLY A 121 4.35 10.18 3.93
C GLY A 121 5.05 8.96 3.34
N PHE A 122 5.25 8.94 2.03
CA PHE A 122 6.00 7.88 1.35
C PHE A 122 7.47 7.87 1.76
N TYR A 123 8.13 9.05 1.76
CA TYR A 123 9.51 9.17 2.22
C TYR A 123 9.70 8.73 3.68
N LEU A 124 8.75 9.07 4.56
CA LEU A 124 8.77 8.62 5.95
C LEU A 124 8.57 7.12 6.05
N LEU A 125 7.63 6.55 5.29
CA LEU A 125 7.45 5.11 5.25
C LEU A 125 8.76 4.45 4.84
N ASP A 126 9.37 4.89 3.75
CA ASP A 126 10.64 4.38 3.22
C ASP A 126 11.83 4.48 4.18
N LEU A 127 11.83 5.47 5.08
CA LEU A 127 12.86 5.65 6.10
C LEU A 127 12.77 4.60 7.22
N PHE A 128 11.54 4.20 7.59
CA PHE A 128 11.26 3.27 8.68
C PHE A 128 10.92 1.85 8.19
N ALA A 129 10.77 1.68 6.88
CA ALA A 129 10.46 0.46 6.18
C ALA A 129 11.72 -0.28 5.72
N ALA A 130 11.69 -1.60 5.80
CA ALA A 130 12.79 -2.45 5.36
C ALA A 130 12.35 -3.49 4.31
N GLY A 131 11.12 -3.39 3.82
CA GLY A 131 10.51 -4.30 2.88
C GLY A 131 9.89 -5.50 3.60
N ASN A 132 8.64 -5.81 3.28
CA ASN A 132 7.91 -6.95 3.81
C ASN A 132 7.92 -7.03 5.36
N ILE A 133 7.60 -5.91 6.03
CA ILE A 133 7.48 -5.84 7.49
C ILE A 133 6.08 -5.42 7.94
N THR A 134 5.73 -5.74 9.18
CA THR A 134 4.37 -5.52 9.71
C THR A 134 3.97 -4.04 9.69
N GLU A 135 4.92 -3.15 9.94
CA GLU A 135 4.76 -1.70 10.00
C GLU A 135 4.28 -1.13 8.66
N GLU A 136 4.84 -1.61 7.56
CA GLU A 136 4.45 -1.19 6.21
C GLU A 136 3.03 -1.61 5.86
N TYR A 137 2.71 -2.89 6.06
CA TYR A 137 1.37 -3.39 5.79
C TYR A 137 0.33 -2.71 6.70
N SER A 138 0.65 -2.51 7.98
CA SER A 138 -0.23 -1.82 8.93
C SER A 138 -0.49 -0.38 8.51
N ALA A 139 0.55 0.35 8.07
CA ALA A 139 0.39 1.71 7.55
C ALA A 139 -0.53 1.74 6.33
N ILE A 140 -0.37 0.82 5.39
CA ILE A 140 -1.22 0.70 4.19
C ILE A 140 -2.68 0.44 4.57
N PHE A 141 -2.94 -0.52 5.47
CA PHE A 141 -4.30 -0.81 5.92
C PHE A 141 -4.91 0.36 6.73
N ALA A 142 -4.10 1.11 7.47
CA ALA A 142 -4.54 2.33 8.13
C ALA A 142 -4.97 3.41 7.12
N LEU A 143 -4.24 3.57 6.01
CA LEU A 143 -4.63 4.48 4.93
C LEU A 143 -5.95 4.08 4.27
N PHE A 144 -6.19 2.78 4.06
CA PHE A 144 -7.48 2.28 3.58
C PHE A 144 -8.61 2.58 4.57
N SER A 145 -8.40 2.26 5.85
CA SER A 145 -9.37 2.51 6.92
C SER A 145 -9.75 3.99 7.01
N PHE A 146 -8.75 4.87 6.99
CA PHE A 146 -8.97 6.32 6.97
C PHE A 146 -9.72 6.77 5.72
N GLY A 147 -9.40 6.21 4.55
CA GLY A 147 -10.09 6.51 3.31
C GLY A 147 -11.57 6.12 3.34
N LEU A 148 -11.91 4.97 3.92
CA LEU A 148 -13.30 4.55 4.14
C LEU A 148 -14.03 5.50 5.10
N TYR A 149 -13.37 5.92 6.17
CA TYR A 149 -13.94 6.89 7.11
C TYR A 149 -14.26 8.24 6.44
N VAL A 150 -13.34 8.78 5.64
CA VAL A 150 -13.59 10.03 4.90
C VAL A 150 -14.72 9.87 3.89
N ALA A 151 -14.76 8.75 3.15
CA ALA A 151 -15.85 8.45 2.23
C ALA A 151 -17.20 8.38 2.95
N TYR A 152 -17.26 7.75 4.12
CA TYR A 152 -18.44 7.71 4.97
C TYR A 152 -18.91 9.10 5.39
N GLN A 153 -17.99 9.99 5.80
CA GLN A 153 -18.33 11.36 6.22
C GLN A 153 -18.81 12.26 5.08
N GLN A 154 -18.41 11.96 3.84
CA GLN A 154 -18.83 12.70 2.66
C GLN A 154 -20.20 12.25 2.11
N ASP A 155 -20.76 11.16 2.62
CA ASP A 155 -22.04 10.60 2.18
C ASP A 155 -23.21 11.58 2.48
N PRO A 156 -23.93 12.08 1.44
CA PRO A 156 -25.07 12.98 1.62
C PRO A 156 -26.22 12.39 2.43
N THR A 157 -26.32 11.06 2.53
CA THR A 157 -27.37 10.39 3.30
C THR A 157 -27.20 10.58 4.81
N GLN A 158 -25.96 10.72 5.30
CA GLN A 158 -25.66 10.96 6.71
C GLN A 158 -26.02 12.39 7.16
N LYS A 159 -25.92 13.38 6.27
CA LYS A 159 -26.28 14.78 6.57
C LYS A 159 -27.78 15.02 6.83
N LYS A 160 -28.65 14.03 6.59
CA LYS A 160 -30.11 14.16 6.76
C LYS A 160 -30.62 13.74 8.14
N ILE A 161 -29.74 13.26 9.02
CA ILE A 161 -30.12 12.74 10.36
C ILE A 161 -29.91 13.78 11.47
N CYS A 162 -29.36 14.96 11.15
CA CYS A 162 -29.22 16.10 12.08
C CYS A 162 -30.17 17.24 11.72
#